data_AF-A0A7T1MIP6-F1
#
_entry.id   AF-A0A7T1MIP6-F1
#
_cell.length_a   1.000
_cell.length_b   1.000
_cell.length_c   1.000
_cell.angle_alpha   90.00
_cell.angle_beta   90.00
_cell.angle_gamma   90.00
#
_symmetry.space_group_name_H-M   'P 1'
#
loop_
_entity.id
_entity.type
_entity.pdbx_description
1 polymer ?
#
loop_
_entity_poly.entity_id
_entity_poly.type
_entity_poly.pdbx_seq_one_letter_code
_entity_poly.pdbx_strand_id
1 'polypeptide(L)' 'MTGNLAAIGFLFTWVLGWGIGGSLIDAALLHVGVYSLETGQLGTLATFVGWTVVWGGLGWWLYERLTATPSSSD' A
#
# COMPACT_ATOMS: atom_id res chain seq x y z
N MET A 1 0.60 22.90 -16.44
CA MET A 1 -0.66 22.10 -16.39
C MET A 1 -0.42 20.58 -16.34
N THR A 2 0.73 20.06 -16.78
CA THR A 2 1.07 18.62 -16.77
C THR A 2 1.22 18.00 -15.36
N GLY A 3 1.61 18.79 -14.35
CA GLY A 3 1.83 18.31 -12.98
C GLY A 3 0.57 17.75 -12.31
N ASN A 4 -0.60 18.38 -12.52
CA ASN A 4 -1.85 17.91 -11.90
C ASN A 4 -2.30 16.57 -12.48
N LEU A 5 -2.14 16.35 -13.78
CA LEU A 5 -2.52 15.08 -14.42
C LEU A 5 -1.60 13.95 -13.96
N ALA A 6 -0.30 14.21 -13.81
CA ALA A 6 0.65 13.25 -13.26
C ALA A 6 0.34 12.91 -11.79
N ALA A 7 -0.02 13.90 -10.98
CA ALA A 7 -0.42 13.68 -9.60
C ALA A 7 -1.70 12.86 -9.47
N ILE A 8 -2.71 13.15 -10.31
CA ILE A 8 -3.95 12.36 -10.36
C ILE A 8 -3.67 10.92 -10.80
N GLY A 9 -2.86 10.72 -11.85
CA GLY A 9 -2.46 9.39 -12.31
C GLY A 9 -1.73 8.61 -11.22
N PHE A 10 -0.79 9.25 -10.53
CA PHE A 10 -0.10 8.66 -9.39
C PHE A 10 -1.09 8.24 -8.30
N LEU A 11 -1.96 9.15 -7.83
CA LEU A 11 -2.94 8.83 -6.79
C LEU A 11 -3.87 7.68 -7.19
N PHE A 12 -4.32 7.66 -8.45
CA PHE A 12 -5.18 6.60 -8.95
C PHE A 12 -4.48 5.24 -8.93
N THR A 13 -3.27 5.16 -9.49
CA THR A 13 -2.46 3.94 -9.45
C THR A 13 -2.10 3.54 -8.02
N TRP A 14 -1.84 4.51 -7.15
CA TRP A 14 -1.48 4.26 -5.75
C TRP A 14 -2.63 3.65 -4.96
N VAL A 15 -3.84 4.18 -5.11
CA VAL A 15 -5.06 3.67 -4.49
C VAL A 15 -5.44 2.31 -5.06
N LEU A 16 -5.30 2.10 -6.36
CA LEU A 16 -5.52 0.79 -6.98
C LEU A 16 -4.52 -0.25 -6.46
N GLY A 17 -3.23 0.10 -6.34
CA GLY A 17 -2.22 -0.79 -5.76
C GLY A 17 -2.54 -1.16 -4.31
N TRP A 18 -3.00 -0.20 -3.52
CA TRP A 18 -3.46 -0.46 -2.15
C TRP A 18 -4.67 -1.41 -2.12
N GLY A 19 -5.73 -1.11 -2.87
CA GLY A 19 -6.99 -1.87 -2.84
C GLY A 19 -6.89 -3.27 -3.47
N ILE A 20 -6.29 -3.36 -4.66
CA ILE A 20 -6.10 -4.64 -5.36
C ILE A 20 -5.08 -5.50 -4.61
N GLY A 21 -3.96 -4.90 -4.16
CA GLY A 21 -2.91 -5.61 -3.44
C GLY A 21 -3.44 -6.27 -2.16
N GLY A 22 -4.18 -5.51 -1.34
CA GLY A 22 -4.75 -6.04 -0.10
C GLY A 22 -5.74 -7.17 -0.35
N SER A 23 -6.58 -7.05 -1.38
CA SER A 23 -7.56 -8.07 -1.76
C SER A 23 -6.90 -9.36 -2.27
N LEU A 24 -5.82 -9.25 -3.04
CA LEU A 24 -5.07 -10.40 -3.54
C LEU A 24 -4.34 -11.14 -2.41
N ILE A 25 -3.76 -10.40 -1.46
CA ILE A 25 -3.10 -11.00 -0.29
C ILE A 25 -4.12 -11.74 0.58
N ASP A 26 -5.27 -11.12 0.89
CA ASP A 26 -6.35 -11.75 1.65
C ASP A 26 -6.86 -13.03 0.96
N ALA A 27 -7.09 -12.98 -0.36
CA ALA A 27 -7.49 -14.15 -1.14
C ALA A 27 -6.42 -15.27 -1.13
N ALA A 28 -5.14 -14.91 -1.21
CA ALA A 28 -4.04 -15.89 -1.17
C ALA A 28 -3.94 -16.55 0.21
N LEU A 29 -4.08 -15.78 1.30
CA LEU A 29 -4.04 -16.31 2.66
C LEU A 29 -5.22 -17.25 2.96
N LEU A 30 -6.40 -16.91 2.46
CA LEU A 30 -7.58 -17.81 2.48
C LEU A 30 -7.31 -19.09 1.68
N HIS A 31 -6.76 -18.97 0.47
CA HIS A 31 -6.49 -20.12 -0.41
C HIS A 31 -5.48 -21.11 0.19
N VAL A 32 -4.44 -20.61 0.86
CA VAL A 32 -3.38 -21.43 1.48
C VAL A 32 -3.83 -21.98 2.86
N GLY A 33 -5.00 -21.57 3.35
CA GLY A 33 -5.58 -22.06 4.60
C GLY A 33 -4.99 -21.43 5.86
N VAL A 34 -4.39 -20.23 5.75
CA VAL A 34 -3.82 -19.50 6.90
C VAL A 34 -4.91 -19.09 7.89
N TYR A 35 -6.12 -18.80 7.40
CA TYR A 35 -7.35 -18.68 8.19
C TYR A 35 -8.56 -19.11 7.36
N SER A 36 -9.69 -19.36 8.02
CA SER A 36 -10.96 -19.70 7.37
C SER A 36 -11.92 -18.49 7.39
N LEU A 37 -12.93 -18.50 6.52
CA LEU A 37 -13.99 -17.47 6.50
C LEU A 37 -14.86 -17.49 7.77
N GLU A 38 -14.94 -18.62 8.47
CA GLU A 38 -15.76 -18.80 9.67
C GLU A 38 -15.17 -18.08 10.89
N THR A 39 -13.83 -18.02 10.99
CA THR A 39 -13.07 -17.18 11.92
C THR A 39 -12.57 -15.88 11.27
N GLY A 40 -12.99 -15.62 10.02
CA GLY A 40 -12.25 -14.84 9.01
C GLY A 40 -12.16 -13.34 9.23
N GLN A 41 -13.02 -12.76 10.07
CA GLN A 41 -13.02 -11.31 10.29
C GLN A 41 -11.72 -10.81 10.93
N LEU A 42 -11.11 -11.60 11.82
CA LEU A 42 -9.82 -11.25 12.43
C LEU A 42 -8.64 -11.43 11.45
N GLY A 43 -8.69 -12.46 10.63
CA GLY A 43 -7.67 -12.71 9.60
C GLY A 43 -7.65 -11.60 8.55
N THR A 44 -8.82 -11.27 8.00
CA THR A 44 -8.97 -10.17 7.03
C THR A 44 -8.58 -8.82 7.64
N LEU A 45 -8.95 -8.54 8.90
CA LEU A 45 -8.52 -7.31 9.57
C LEU A 45 -7.00 -7.23 9.71
N ALA A 46 -6.35 -8.33 10.12
CA ALA A 46 -4.90 -8.38 10.26
C ALA A 46 -4.21 -8.17 8.91
N THR A 47 -4.69 -8.82 7.85
CA THR A 47 -4.19 -8.63 6.49
C THR A 47 -4.37 -7.19 6.01
N PHE A 48 -5.53 -6.60 6.25
CA PHE A 48 -5.83 -5.21 5.90
C PHE A 48 -4.90 -4.22 6.61
N VAL A 49 -4.75 -4.36 7.93
CA VAL A 49 -3.88 -3.50 8.74
C VAL A 49 -2.43 -3.67 8.33
N GLY A 50 -1.96 -4.92 8.22
CA GLY A 50 -0.58 -5.22 7.81
C GLY A 50 -0.25 -4.64 6.44
N TRP A 51 -1.13 -4.86 5.45
CA TRP A 51 -0.95 -4.31 4.12
C TRP A 51 -1.00 -2.78 4.09
N THR A 52 -1.91 -2.16 4.85
CA THR A 52 -2.00 -0.70 4.95
C THR A 52 -0.73 -0.09 5.54
N VAL A 53 -0.15 -0.72 6.56
CA VAL A 53 1.13 -0.27 7.14
C VAL A 53 2.27 -0.43 6.14
N VAL A 54 2.37 -1.56 5.45
CA VAL A 54 3.43 -1.80 4.44
C VAL A 54 3.31 -0.81 3.28
N TRP A 55 2.12 -0.66 2.70
CA TRP A 55 1.90 0.21 1.55
C TRP A 55 2.02 1.71 1.93
N GLY A 56 1.52 2.09 3.11
CA GLY A 56 1.68 3.42 3.66
C GLY A 56 3.14 3.76 3.95
N GLY A 57 3.89 2.82 4.55
CA GLY A 57 5.33 2.95 4.79
C GLY A 57 6.14 3.09 3.50
N LEU A 58 5.78 2.36 2.45
CA LEU A 58 6.37 2.54 1.11
C LEU A 58 6.12 3.95 0.57
N GLY A 59 4.91 4.48 0.75
CA GLY A 59 4.55 5.84 0.37
C GLY A 59 5.35 6.89 1.14
N TRP A 60 5.51 6.71 2.44
CA TRP A 60 6.35 7.57 3.29
C TRP A 60 7.81 7.56 2.83
N TRP A 61 8.37 6.38 2.59
CA TRP A 61 9.73 6.22 2.08
C TRP A 61 9.93 6.89 0.71
N LEU A 62 8.96 6.75 -0.20
CA LEU A 62 8.96 7.43 -1.50
C LEU A 62 8.93 8.96 -1.34
N TYR A 63 8.08 9.46 -0.44
CA TYR A 63 8.01 10.88 -0.13
C TYR A 63 9.37 11.40 0.34
N GLU A 64 9.98 10.77 1.35
CA GLU A 64 11.30 11.15 1.86
C GLU A 64 12.36 11.16 0.76
N ARG A 65 12.39 10.11 -0.10
CA ARG A 65 13.34 10.02 -1.22
C ARG A 65 13.19 11.14 -2.23
N LEU A 66 11.95 11.56 -2.51
CA LEU A 66 11.65 12.58 -3.51
C LEU A 66 11.79 14.01 -2.97
N THR A 67 11.65 14.21 -1.66
CA THR A 67 11.77 15.51 -1.01
C THR A 67 13.06 15.72 -0.24
N ALA A 68 13.92 14.70 -0.13
CA ALA A 68 15.25 14.83 0.44
C ALA A 68 16.03 15.89 -0.35
N THR A 69 16.31 17.01 0.32
CA THR A 69 17.16 18.07 -0.24
C THR A 69 18.60 17.55 -0.23
N PRO A 70 19.39 17.72 -1.31
CA PRO A 70 20.81 17.42 -1.24
C PRO A 70 21.41 18.30 -0.16
N SER A 71 21.93 17.68 0.90
CA SER A 71 22.79 18.38 1.86
C SER A 71 23.95 18.96 1.04
N SER A 72 24.00 20.28 0.92
CA SER A 72 25.17 20.99 0.43
C SER A 72 26.32 20.63 1.36
N SER A 73 27.16 19.70 0.92
CA SER A 73 28.43 19.41 1.55
C SER A 73 29.34 20.61 1.29
N ASP A 74 29.46 21.50 2.27
CA ASP A 74 30.56 22.47 2.36
C ASP A 74 31.86 21.77 2.77
#